data_AF-A0A1E4TQE5-F1
#
_entry.id   AF-A0A1E4TQE5-F1
#
_cell.length_a   1.000
_cell.length_b   1.000
_cell.length_c   1.000
_cell.angle_alpha   90.00
_cell.angle_beta   90.00
_cell.angle_gamma   90.00
#
_symmetry.space_group_name_H-M   'P 1'
#
loop_
_entity.id
_entity.type
_entity.pdbx_description
1 polymer ?
#
loop_
_entity_poly.entity_id
_entity_poly.type
_entity_poly.pdbx_seq_one_letter_code
_entity_poly.pdbx_strand_id
1 'polypeptide(L)'
;IDNVNVTGYMSNVEFIEEKYGVEYALASWTLSAYSVAFASFIAFFGRVADIVGHQKTFVTGLFFLGIFSIITAVVDNIYVIIVFRALQGLAASATVPPSFAIIANSFTGKSLNIALGALSGILVISFGIGIILGGAFAETSIGYKGIGWVTTGCAFLCCAASFFALKPIEQKISAGSLHKLDYIGVFIFISAAILLVTGFTEAGESWKKPRAYVPIIVSVLLFLFFFLWETVILTGKRAKNIDLFVPKKMWKIRNFKSLPVTALLLYGSFFCIILISVEYARIVVGNSPIISAVKIIPFFVTLFIFTIIFSLIYGKYLSPKWCCFTGIVLALVGSILLTRMRESNTSYWKFGLPGFILAATGLNLYFINYLNLITLATPLEMQGLISGICLTMGQLGTAIFFSVITSLIGN
;
A
#
# COMPACT_ATOMS: atom_id res chain seq x y z
N ILE A 1 -2.91 -2.82 -11.30
CA ILE A 1 -2.60 -4.26 -11.18
C ILE A 1 -2.37 -4.62 -9.72
N ASP A 2 -1.37 -4.03 -9.08
CA ASP A 2 -1.06 -4.16 -7.65
C ASP A 2 -2.31 -4.10 -6.75
N ASN A 3 -3.04 -2.99 -6.75
CA ASN A 3 -4.26 -2.82 -5.95
C ASN A 3 -5.31 -3.92 -6.19
N VAL A 4 -5.56 -4.31 -7.46
CA VAL A 4 -6.52 -5.38 -7.81
C VAL A 4 -6.06 -6.72 -7.24
N ASN A 5 -4.76 -6.99 -7.31
CA ASN A 5 -4.16 -8.22 -6.80
C ASN A 5 -4.31 -8.28 -5.26
N VAL A 6 -3.89 -7.24 -4.55
CA VAL A 6 -3.93 -7.17 -3.09
C VAL A 6 -5.36 -7.32 -2.56
N THR A 7 -6.30 -6.53 -3.09
CA THR A 7 -7.70 -6.62 -2.61
C THR A 7 -8.42 -7.86 -3.11
N GLY A 8 -8.03 -8.42 -4.26
CA GLY A 8 -8.53 -9.71 -4.70
C GLY A 8 -8.16 -10.85 -3.76
N TYR A 9 -6.89 -10.91 -3.35
CA TYR A 9 -6.41 -11.89 -2.36
C TYR A 9 -7.03 -11.65 -0.98
N MET A 10 -7.25 -10.39 -0.59
CA MET A 10 -7.94 -10.04 0.66
C MET A 10 -9.31 -10.73 0.78
N SER A 11 -10.12 -10.76 -0.27
CA SER A 11 -11.43 -11.44 -0.25
C SER A 11 -11.36 -12.97 -0.33
N ASN A 12 -10.16 -13.55 -0.42
CA ASN A 12 -9.93 -15.00 -0.55
C ASN A 12 -9.18 -15.62 0.62
N VAL A 13 -8.91 -14.87 1.71
CA VAL A 13 -8.14 -15.40 2.86
C VAL A 13 -8.84 -16.62 3.47
N GLU A 14 -10.12 -16.54 3.79
CA GLU A 14 -10.90 -17.70 4.28
C GLU A 14 -10.98 -18.85 3.26
N PHE A 15 -11.13 -18.54 1.97
CA PHE A 15 -11.13 -19.58 0.94
C PHE A 15 -9.80 -20.36 0.96
N ILE A 16 -8.68 -19.67 1.18
CA ILE A 16 -7.35 -20.29 1.31
C ILE A 16 -7.29 -21.12 2.61
N GLU A 17 -7.83 -20.60 3.71
CA GLU A 17 -7.94 -21.32 4.98
C GLU A 17 -8.68 -22.66 4.81
N GLU A 18 -9.89 -22.62 4.28
CA GLU A 18 -10.74 -23.79 4.04
C GLU A 18 -10.11 -24.77 3.04
N LYS A 19 -9.57 -24.26 1.92
CA LYS A 19 -8.99 -25.10 0.88
C LYS A 19 -7.78 -25.89 1.36
N TYR A 20 -6.95 -25.31 2.22
CA TYR A 20 -5.73 -25.96 2.72
C TYR A 20 -5.89 -26.56 4.12
N GLY A 21 -7.02 -26.34 4.81
CA GLY A 21 -7.24 -26.81 6.18
C GLY A 21 -6.20 -26.26 7.16
N VAL A 22 -5.83 -25.00 6.98
CA VAL A 22 -4.80 -24.31 7.78
C VAL A 22 -5.43 -23.28 8.70
N GLU A 23 -4.68 -22.77 9.67
CA GLU A 23 -5.15 -21.67 10.53
C GLU A 23 -5.25 -20.35 9.73
N TYR A 24 -6.23 -19.49 10.07
CA TYR A 24 -6.41 -18.15 9.48
C TYR A 24 -5.12 -17.31 9.45
N ALA A 25 -4.27 -17.43 10.48
CA ALA A 25 -2.98 -16.77 10.55
C ALA A 25 -2.05 -17.18 9.39
N LEU A 26 -1.99 -18.48 9.07
CA LEU A 26 -1.20 -19.00 7.95
C LEU A 26 -1.81 -18.61 6.60
N ALA A 27 -3.14 -18.59 6.46
CA ALA A 27 -3.78 -18.11 5.24
C ALA A 27 -3.53 -16.61 5.00
N SER A 28 -3.58 -15.80 6.06
CA SER A 28 -3.37 -14.35 6.02
C SER A 28 -1.95 -13.96 5.63
N TRP A 29 -0.96 -14.84 5.84
CA TRP A 29 0.39 -14.67 5.32
C TRP A 29 0.43 -14.48 3.80
N THR A 30 -0.58 -14.94 3.05
CA THR A 30 -0.66 -14.65 1.62
C THR A 30 -0.85 -13.16 1.34
N LEU A 31 -1.49 -12.40 2.23
CA LEU A 31 -1.62 -10.94 2.13
C LEU A 31 -0.40 -10.24 2.75
N SER A 32 -0.03 -10.63 3.98
CA SER A 32 1.05 -10.00 4.74
C SER A 32 2.40 -10.09 4.01
N ALA A 33 2.76 -11.26 3.47
CA ALA A 33 4.04 -11.44 2.78
C ALA A 33 4.22 -10.49 1.59
N TYR A 34 3.15 -10.28 0.82
CA TYR A 34 3.14 -9.32 -0.28
C TYR A 34 3.33 -7.89 0.23
N SER A 35 2.49 -7.45 1.18
CA SER A 35 2.51 -6.07 1.67
C SER A 35 3.84 -5.73 2.34
N VAL A 36 4.45 -6.67 3.08
CA VAL A 36 5.76 -6.51 3.71
C VAL A 36 6.86 -6.32 2.67
N ALA A 37 6.94 -7.23 1.70
CA ALA A 37 7.95 -7.15 0.67
C ALA A 37 7.78 -5.86 -0.15
N PHE A 38 6.53 -5.51 -0.48
CA PHE A 38 6.23 -4.27 -1.16
C PHE A 38 6.69 -3.03 -0.38
N ALA A 39 6.28 -2.91 0.89
CA ALA A 39 6.63 -1.78 1.76
C ALA A 39 8.14 -1.67 1.99
N SER A 40 8.82 -2.81 2.12
CA SER A 40 10.26 -2.85 2.41
C SER A 40 11.11 -2.42 1.21
N PHE A 41 10.69 -2.77 -0.01
CA PHE A 41 11.50 -2.58 -1.21
C PHE A 41 11.07 -1.39 -2.09
N ILE A 42 9.92 -0.76 -1.84
CA ILE A 42 9.43 0.36 -2.66
C ILE A 42 10.41 1.54 -2.74
N ALA A 43 11.04 1.91 -1.61
CA ALA A 43 12.02 2.99 -1.61
C ALA A 43 13.31 2.60 -2.34
N PHE A 44 13.74 1.34 -2.16
CA PHE A 44 14.90 0.79 -2.84
C PHE A 44 14.71 0.83 -4.35
N PHE A 45 13.58 0.31 -4.86
CA PHE A 45 13.32 0.32 -6.29
C PHE A 45 13.02 1.71 -6.85
N GLY A 46 12.51 2.65 -6.05
CA GLY A 46 12.46 4.06 -6.44
C GLY A 46 13.84 4.58 -6.83
N ARG A 47 14.86 4.30 -6.00
CA ARG A 47 16.26 4.68 -6.28
C ARG A 47 16.88 3.90 -7.42
N VAL A 48 16.63 2.59 -7.50
CA VAL A 48 17.07 1.79 -8.65
C VAL A 48 16.53 2.38 -9.95
N ALA A 49 15.27 2.82 -9.95
CA ALA A 49 14.64 3.39 -11.13
C ALA A 49 15.21 4.75 -11.54
N ASP A 50 15.58 5.60 -10.58
CA ASP A 50 16.27 6.87 -10.86
C ASP A 50 17.65 6.66 -11.53
N ILE A 51 18.27 5.49 -11.33
CA ILE A 51 19.60 5.17 -11.85
C ILE A 51 19.54 4.36 -13.16
N VAL A 52 18.78 3.26 -13.14
CA VAL A 52 18.70 2.29 -14.25
C VAL A 52 17.77 2.77 -15.35
N GLY A 53 16.81 3.64 -15.02
CA GLY A 53 15.76 4.06 -15.92
C GLY A 53 14.38 3.71 -15.37
N HIS A 54 13.48 4.69 -15.28
CA HIS A 54 12.11 4.45 -14.81
C HIS A 54 11.38 3.43 -15.68
N GLN A 55 11.50 3.52 -17.01
CA GLN A 55 10.85 2.59 -17.94
C GLN A 55 11.38 1.16 -17.83
N LYS A 56 12.70 0.98 -17.79
CA LYS A 56 13.32 -0.35 -17.65
C LYS A 56 12.91 -1.02 -16.35
N THR A 57 12.92 -0.27 -15.25
CA THR A 57 12.53 -0.77 -13.93
C THR A 57 11.05 -1.14 -13.90
N PHE A 58 10.18 -0.29 -14.48
CA PHE A 58 8.75 -0.54 -14.59
C PHE A 58 8.43 -1.82 -15.37
N VAL A 59 9.00 -1.98 -16.57
CA VAL A 59 8.76 -3.14 -17.45
C VAL A 59 9.31 -4.43 -16.83
N THR A 60 10.51 -4.37 -16.23
CA THR A 60 11.09 -5.52 -15.53
C THR A 60 10.24 -5.94 -14.33
N GLY A 61 9.75 -4.96 -13.55
CA GLY A 61 8.82 -5.21 -12.45
C GLY A 61 7.52 -5.88 -12.90
N LEU A 62 6.91 -5.41 -13.99
CA LEU A 62 5.72 -6.03 -14.58
C LEU A 62 5.98 -7.47 -15.05
N PHE A 63 7.11 -7.70 -15.71
CA PHE A 63 7.48 -9.02 -16.21
C PHE A 63 7.59 -10.05 -15.07
N PHE A 64 8.35 -9.73 -14.02
CA PHE A 64 8.48 -10.61 -12.86
C PHE A 64 7.18 -10.73 -12.05
N LEU A 65 6.39 -9.66 -11.94
CA LEU A 65 5.07 -9.72 -11.33
C LEU A 65 4.20 -10.76 -12.04
N GLY A 66 4.18 -10.75 -13.39
CA GLY A 66 3.48 -11.75 -14.19
C GLY A 66 3.98 -13.17 -13.98
N ILE A 67 5.30 -13.40 -13.98
CA ILE A 67 5.90 -14.73 -13.71
C ILE A 67 5.47 -15.26 -12.35
N PHE A 68 5.62 -14.46 -11.29
CA PHE A 68 5.28 -14.90 -9.95
C PHE A 68 3.76 -15.08 -9.79
N SER A 69 2.95 -14.30 -10.51
CA SER A 69 1.50 -14.51 -10.61
C SER A 69 1.10 -15.84 -11.22
N ILE A 70 1.79 -16.32 -12.26
CA ILE A 70 1.56 -17.66 -12.81
C ILE A 70 1.77 -18.71 -11.73
N ILE A 71 2.88 -18.61 -11.00
CA ILE A 71 3.25 -19.61 -10.00
C ILE A 71 2.19 -19.65 -8.89
N THR A 72 1.74 -18.50 -8.39
CA THR A 72 0.63 -18.44 -7.42
C THR A 72 -0.70 -18.97 -8.00
N ALA A 73 -0.93 -18.87 -9.31
CA ALA A 73 -2.16 -19.35 -9.95
C ALA A 73 -2.18 -20.87 -10.17
N VAL A 74 -1.00 -21.49 -10.32
CA VAL A 74 -0.87 -22.92 -10.66
C VAL A 74 -0.65 -23.78 -9.42
N VAL A 75 0.22 -23.34 -8.51
CA VAL A 75 0.68 -24.15 -7.38
C VAL A 75 -0.41 -24.32 -6.31
N ASP A 76 -0.55 -25.55 -5.82
CA ASP A 76 -1.42 -25.93 -4.70
C ASP A 76 -0.61 -26.22 -3.42
N ASN A 77 0.17 -25.24 -2.97
CA ASN A 77 0.93 -25.33 -1.73
C ASN A 77 1.02 -23.95 -1.07
N ILE A 78 0.44 -23.81 0.12
CA ILE A 78 0.35 -22.54 0.84
C ILE A 78 1.72 -21.90 1.11
N TYR A 79 2.74 -22.67 1.48
CA TYR A 79 4.07 -22.14 1.76
C TYR A 79 4.74 -21.60 0.50
N VAL A 80 4.61 -22.33 -0.62
CA VAL A 80 5.10 -21.85 -1.91
C VAL A 80 4.35 -20.58 -2.32
N ILE A 81 3.03 -20.54 -2.14
CA ILE A 81 2.23 -19.34 -2.42
C ILE A 81 2.74 -18.17 -1.59
N ILE A 82 2.93 -18.31 -0.28
CA ILE A 82 3.44 -17.24 0.60
C ILE A 82 4.79 -16.69 0.11
N VAL A 83 5.73 -17.57 -0.27
CA VAL A 83 7.03 -17.14 -0.83
C VAL A 83 6.85 -16.35 -2.13
N PHE A 84 6.02 -16.85 -3.05
CA PHE A 84 5.77 -16.15 -4.30
C PHE A 84 4.93 -14.87 -4.13
N ARG A 85 4.10 -14.77 -3.09
CA ARG A 85 3.42 -13.53 -2.70
C ARG A 85 4.45 -12.48 -2.25
N ALA A 86 5.47 -12.86 -1.48
CA ALA A 86 6.57 -11.95 -1.15
C ALA A 86 7.34 -11.50 -2.40
N LEU A 87 7.65 -12.42 -3.32
CA LEU A 87 8.32 -12.10 -4.58
C LEU A 87 7.45 -11.21 -5.49
N GLN A 88 6.13 -11.38 -5.49
CA GLN A 88 5.20 -10.47 -6.17
C GLN A 88 5.21 -9.08 -5.54
N GLY A 89 5.23 -8.96 -4.21
CA GLY A 89 5.35 -7.67 -3.53
C GLY A 89 6.64 -6.95 -3.89
N LEU A 90 7.75 -7.71 -3.94
CA LEU A 90 9.05 -7.22 -4.42
C LEU A 90 8.96 -6.71 -5.87
N ALA A 91 8.39 -7.48 -6.79
CA ALA A 91 8.23 -7.09 -8.19
C ALA A 91 7.32 -5.87 -8.36
N ALA A 92 6.20 -5.83 -7.62
CA ALA A 92 5.27 -4.71 -7.65
C ALA A 92 5.90 -3.41 -7.10
N SER A 93 6.79 -3.50 -6.12
CA SER A 93 7.53 -2.35 -5.60
C SER A 93 8.43 -1.68 -6.66
N ALA A 94 8.85 -2.43 -7.69
CA ALA A 94 9.54 -1.93 -8.87
C ALA A 94 8.62 -1.29 -9.93
N THR A 95 7.31 -1.27 -9.72
CA THR A 95 6.34 -0.70 -10.67
C THR A 95 5.76 0.64 -10.22
N VAL A 96 5.51 0.81 -8.91
CA VAL A 96 4.76 1.97 -8.42
C VAL A 96 5.56 3.28 -8.53
N PRO A 97 6.74 3.46 -7.89
CA PRO A 97 7.50 4.70 -8.03
C PRO A 97 7.85 5.06 -9.48
N PRO A 98 8.30 4.11 -10.33
CA PRO A 98 8.64 4.41 -11.72
C PRO A 98 7.43 4.86 -12.54
N SER A 99 6.22 4.37 -12.25
CA SER A 99 5.00 4.80 -12.96
C SER A 99 4.70 6.29 -12.75
N PHE A 100 4.85 6.80 -11.52
CA PHE A 100 4.70 8.23 -11.23
C PHE A 100 5.76 9.06 -11.95
N ALA A 101 7.02 8.58 -11.95
CA ALA A 101 8.11 9.27 -12.61
C ALA A 101 7.97 9.28 -14.15
N ILE A 102 7.49 8.19 -14.77
CA ILE A 102 7.18 8.14 -16.20
C ILE A 102 6.14 9.20 -16.55
N ILE A 103 5.06 9.31 -15.76
CA ILE A 103 4.02 10.33 -15.99
C ILE A 103 4.58 11.74 -15.81
N ALA A 104 5.33 11.98 -14.73
CA ALA A 104 5.94 13.27 -14.45
C ALA A 104 6.92 13.74 -15.54
N ASN A 105 7.63 12.80 -16.17
CA ASN A 105 8.56 13.10 -17.28
C ASN A 105 7.89 13.15 -18.66
N SER A 106 6.69 12.57 -18.82
CA SER A 106 6.00 12.49 -20.11
C SER A 106 5.04 13.66 -20.36
N PHE A 107 4.59 14.34 -19.30
CA PHE A 107 3.59 15.40 -19.39
C PHE A 107 4.06 16.67 -18.65
N THR A 108 3.59 17.84 -19.10
CA THR A 108 3.90 19.13 -18.49
C THR A 108 2.66 20.01 -18.35
N GLY A 109 2.68 20.94 -17.39
CA GLY A 109 1.59 21.90 -17.18
C GLY A 109 0.22 21.24 -16.96
N LYS A 110 -0.79 21.63 -17.76
CA LYS A 110 -2.17 21.13 -17.59
C LYS A 110 -2.30 19.64 -17.88
N SER A 111 -1.56 19.09 -18.85
CA SER A 111 -1.65 17.67 -19.19
C SER A 111 -1.08 16.78 -18.09
N LEU A 112 -0.07 17.25 -17.35
CA LEU A 112 0.47 16.55 -16.18
C LEU A 112 -0.58 16.42 -15.08
N ASN A 113 -1.30 17.50 -14.77
CA ASN A 113 -2.36 17.47 -13.76
C ASN A 113 -3.49 16.51 -14.16
N ILE A 114 -3.86 16.46 -15.45
CA ILE A 114 -4.84 15.51 -15.96
C ILE A 114 -4.33 14.07 -15.82
N ALA A 115 -3.08 13.81 -16.19
CA ALA A 115 -2.49 12.47 -16.10
C ALA A 115 -2.38 11.97 -14.65
N LEU A 116 -1.93 12.81 -13.71
CA LEU A 116 -1.86 12.49 -12.29
C LEU A 116 -3.26 12.33 -11.66
N GLY A 117 -4.24 13.12 -12.11
CA GLY A 117 -5.64 12.97 -11.71
C GLY A 117 -6.23 11.63 -12.19
N ALA A 118 -5.99 11.26 -13.44
CA ALA A 118 -6.41 9.98 -14.00
C ALA A 118 -5.75 8.80 -13.26
N LEU A 119 -4.44 8.88 -13.00
CA LEU A 119 -3.73 7.87 -12.21
C LEU A 119 -4.35 7.70 -10.82
N SER A 120 -4.64 8.80 -10.13
CA SER A 120 -5.26 8.78 -8.80
C SER A 120 -6.65 8.15 -8.82
N GLY A 121 -7.48 8.49 -9.81
CA GLY A 121 -8.80 7.88 -9.99
C GLY A 121 -8.73 6.37 -10.25
N ILE A 122 -7.80 5.94 -11.11
CA ILE A 122 -7.57 4.51 -11.40
C ILE A 122 -7.08 3.77 -10.15
N LEU A 123 -6.19 4.36 -9.36
CA LEU A 123 -5.71 3.77 -8.11
C LEU A 123 -6.88 3.48 -7.17
N VAL A 124 -7.80 4.41 -6.99
CA VAL A 124 -8.98 4.24 -6.12
C VAL A 124 -9.93 3.15 -6.64
N ILE A 125 -10.30 3.22 -7.92
CA ILE A 125 -11.24 2.25 -8.51
C ILE A 125 -10.68 0.82 -8.47
N SER A 126 -9.37 0.69 -8.71
CA SER A 126 -8.72 -0.62 -8.79
C SER A 126 -8.82 -1.42 -7.49
N PHE A 127 -8.88 -0.78 -6.31
CA PHE A 127 -9.14 -1.48 -5.05
C PHE A 127 -10.51 -2.15 -5.05
N GLY A 128 -11.56 -1.43 -5.46
CA GLY A 128 -12.92 -1.96 -5.55
C GLY A 128 -13.07 -3.07 -6.59
N ILE A 129 -12.43 -2.92 -7.76
CA ILE A 129 -12.38 -3.99 -8.77
C ILE A 129 -11.77 -5.26 -8.19
N GLY A 130 -10.66 -5.16 -7.46
CA GLY A 130 -10.04 -6.33 -6.84
C GLY A 130 -10.93 -6.99 -5.79
N ILE A 131 -11.60 -6.22 -4.92
CA ILE A 131 -12.55 -6.77 -3.94
C ILE A 131 -13.68 -7.54 -4.64
N ILE A 132 -14.28 -6.98 -5.71
CA ILE A 132 -15.36 -7.63 -6.45
C ILE A 132 -14.88 -8.89 -7.14
N LEU A 133 -13.74 -8.83 -7.86
CA LEU A 133 -13.16 -10.00 -8.52
C LEU A 133 -12.77 -11.06 -7.50
N GLY A 134 -12.20 -10.66 -6.37
CA GLY A 134 -11.83 -11.55 -5.26
C GLY A 134 -13.04 -12.28 -4.71
N GLY A 135 -14.10 -11.54 -4.37
CA GLY A 135 -15.36 -12.13 -3.94
C GLY A 135 -15.96 -13.07 -4.99
N ALA A 136 -15.98 -12.66 -6.26
CA ALA A 136 -16.55 -13.50 -7.33
C ALA A 136 -15.77 -14.80 -7.53
N PHE A 137 -14.45 -14.75 -7.53
CA PHE A 137 -13.64 -15.97 -7.64
C PHE A 137 -13.75 -16.87 -6.41
N ALA A 138 -13.89 -16.30 -5.21
CA ALA A 138 -14.06 -17.06 -3.98
C ALA A 138 -15.35 -17.91 -3.95
N GLU A 139 -16.38 -17.54 -4.73
CA GLU A 139 -17.61 -18.36 -4.92
C GLU A 139 -17.38 -19.59 -5.83
N THR A 140 -16.24 -19.65 -6.51
CA THR A 140 -15.93 -20.70 -7.48
C THR A 140 -14.80 -21.59 -6.98
N SER A 141 -14.67 -22.79 -7.55
CA SER A 141 -13.54 -23.69 -7.27
C SER A 141 -12.17 -23.10 -7.67
N ILE A 142 -12.15 -22.03 -8.47
CA ILE A 142 -10.93 -21.33 -8.87
C ILE A 142 -10.35 -20.55 -7.69
N GLY A 143 -11.18 -19.86 -6.90
CA GLY A 143 -10.76 -19.06 -5.74
C GLY A 143 -9.61 -18.09 -6.04
N TYR A 144 -8.66 -17.99 -5.11
CA TYR A 144 -7.52 -17.07 -5.21
C TYR A 144 -6.70 -17.23 -6.51
N LYS A 145 -6.70 -18.42 -7.15
CA LYS A 145 -5.98 -18.67 -8.40
C LYS A 145 -6.47 -17.75 -9.52
N GLY A 146 -7.76 -17.37 -9.51
CA GLY A 146 -8.36 -16.46 -10.48
C GLY A 146 -7.69 -15.08 -10.45
N ILE A 147 -7.37 -14.59 -9.25
CA ILE A 147 -6.61 -13.35 -9.06
C ILE A 147 -5.18 -13.50 -9.60
N GLY A 148 -4.55 -14.65 -9.42
CA GLY A 148 -3.27 -14.98 -10.03
C GLY A 148 -3.31 -14.91 -11.56
N TRP A 149 -4.31 -15.50 -12.20
CA TRP A 149 -4.48 -15.48 -13.66
C TRP A 149 -4.78 -14.07 -14.20
N VAL A 150 -5.68 -13.32 -13.56
CA VAL A 150 -5.97 -11.93 -13.95
C VAL A 150 -4.72 -11.06 -13.83
N THR A 151 -3.99 -11.18 -12.72
CA THR A 151 -2.75 -10.42 -12.51
C THR A 151 -1.71 -10.78 -13.57
N THR A 152 -1.56 -12.07 -13.90
CA THR A 152 -0.68 -12.56 -14.96
C THR A 152 -1.00 -11.91 -16.30
N GLY A 153 -2.26 -12.03 -16.74
CA GLY A 153 -2.71 -11.50 -18.03
C GLY A 153 -2.49 -9.99 -18.11
N CYS A 154 -2.94 -9.25 -17.11
CA CYS A 154 -2.73 -7.80 -17.06
C CYS A 154 -1.25 -7.41 -17.03
N ALA A 155 -0.41 -8.12 -16.25
CA ALA A 155 1.01 -7.81 -16.13
C ALA A 155 1.74 -7.98 -17.47
N PHE A 156 1.54 -9.10 -18.17
CA PHE A 156 2.16 -9.31 -19.48
C PHE A 156 1.60 -8.42 -20.58
N LEU A 157 0.28 -8.17 -20.59
CA LEU A 157 -0.32 -7.23 -21.53
C LEU A 157 0.23 -5.81 -21.33
N CYS A 158 0.31 -5.33 -20.08
CA CYS A 158 0.91 -4.03 -19.77
C CYS A 158 2.41 -4.00 -20.05
N CYS A 159 3.13 -5.11 -19.83
CA CYS A 159 4.55 -5.23 -20.16
C CYS A 159 4.77 -5.08 -21.68
N ALA A 160 4.00 -5.81 -22.49
CA ALA A 160 4.04 -5.71 -23.95
C ALA A 160 3.63 -4.31 -24.43
N ALA A 161 2.51 -3.78 -23.92
CA ALA A 161 2.05 -2.43 -24.27
C ALA A 161 3.10 -1.37 -23.91
N SER A 162 3.76 -1.49 -22.75
CA SER A 162 4.82 -0.57 -22.33
C SER A 162 6.03 -0.62 -23.26
N PHE A 163 6.40 -1.81 -23.74
CA PHE A 163 7.50 -1.98 -24.70
C PHE A 163 7.23 -1.26 -26.03
N PHE A 164 5.99 -1.23 -26.50
CA PHE A 164 5.63 -0.56 -27.76
C PHE A 164 5.26 0.92 -27.59
N ALA A 165 4.63 1.30 -26.48
CA ALA A 165 4.06 2.64 -26.29
C ALA A 165 5.04 3.63 -25.63
N LEU A 166 5.96 3.15 -24.79
CA LEU A 166 6.90 4.02 -24.09
C LEU A 166 8.13 4.27 -24.95
N LYS A 167 8.30 5.51 -25.42
CA LYS A 167 9.53 5.93 -26.09
C LYS A 167 10.68 5.91 -25.09
N PRO A 168 11.86 5.37 -25.44
CA PRO A 168 13.03 5.41 -24.57
C PRO A 168 13.32 6.86 -24.16
N ILE A 169 13.17 7.18 -22.88
CA ILE A 169 13.65 8.45 -22.35
C ILE A 169 15.13 8.24 -22.06
N GLU A 170 16.00 8.92 -22.80
CA GLU A 170 17.44 8.95 -22.50
C GLU A 170 17.65 9.63 -21.15
N GLN A 171 17.73 8.82 -20.10
CA GLN A 171 18.26 9.28 -18.82
C GLN A 171 19.78 9.17 -18.88
N LYS A 172 20.47 10.28 -18.61
CA LYS A 172 21.92 10.26 -18.37
C LYS A 172 22.17 9.36 -17.17
N ILE A 173 22.60 8.12 -17.43
CA ILE A 173 22.99 7.16 -16.41
C ILE A 173 24.15 7.80 -15.63
N SER A 174 23.83 8.31 -14.43
CA SER A 174 24.84 8.75 -13.47
C SER A 174 25.47 7.49 -12.87
N ALA A 175 26.40 6.88 -13.60
CA ALA A 175 27.08 5.64 -13.21
C ALA A 175 27.80 5.76 -11.83
N GLY A 176 28.05 6.98 -11.35
CA GLY A 176 28.62 7.25 -10.02
C GLY A 176 27.64 7.20 -8.84
N SER A 177 26.34 6.96 -9.06
CA SER A 177 25.31 7.02 -8.00
C SER A 177 25.09 5.69 -7.25
N LEU A 178 25.30 4.53 -7.88
CA LEU A 178 25.10 3.21 -7.24
C LEU A 178 26.02 2.98 -6.02
N HIS A 179 27.27 3.45 -6.08
CA HIS A 179 28.22 3.33 -4.97
C HIS A 179 27.89 4.20 -3.75
N LYS A 180 26.89 5.09 -3.86
CA LYS A 180 26.48 5.98 -2.77
C LYS A 180 25.25 5.48 -2.02
N LEU A 181 24.65 4.35 -2.40
CA LEU A 181 23.44 3.86 -1.72
C LEU A 181 23.81 3.32 -0.32
N ASP A 182 23.07 3.70 0.73
CA ASP A 182 23.24 3.16 2.08
C ASP A 182 22.65 1.73 2.16
N TYR A 183 23.37 0.75 1.62
CA TYR A 183 22.94 -0.66 1.62
C TYR A 183 22.73 -1.20 3.05
N ILE A 184 23.51 -0.74 4.02
CA ILE A 184 23.41 -1.19 5.41
C ILE A 184 22.14 -0.62 6.04
N GLY A 185 21.90 0.68 5.92
CA GLY A 185 20.67 1.31 6.42
C GLY A 185 19.41 0.71 5.79
N VAL A 186 19.44 0.49 4.46
CA VAL A 186 18.34 -0.18 3.74
C VAL A 186 18.11 -1.59 4.27
N PHE A 187 19.18 -2.38 4.45
CA PHE A 187 19.06 -3.75 4.98
C PHE A 187 18.47 -3.78 6.40
N ILE A 188 18.89 -2.87 7.28
CA ILE A 188 18.36 -2.77 8.65
C ILE A 188 16.87 -2.39 8.60
N PHE A 189 16.49 -1.40 7.79
CA PHE A 189 15.09 -0.96 7.65
C PHE A 189 14.19 -2.08 7.14
N ILE A 190 14.63 -2.78 6.09
CA ILE A 190 13.91 -3.93 5.51
C ILE A 190 13.76 -5.04 6.56
N SER A 191 14.84 -5.38 7.27
CA SER A 191 14.82 -6.43 8.29
C SER A 191 13.87 -6.07 9.45
N ALA A 192 13.86 -4.81 9.89
CA ALA A 192 12.96 -4.31 10.91
C ALA A 192 11.49 -4.40 10.47
N ALA A 193 11.18 -3.95 9.26
CA ALA A 193 9.83 -4.00 8.70
C ALA A 193 9.31 -5.44 8.57
N ILE A 194 10.14 -6.37 8.06
CA ILE A 194 9.81 -7.79 7.95
C ILE A 194 9.50 -8.38 9.32
N LEU A 195 10.37 -8.19 10.31
CA LEU A 195 10.19 -8.76 11.64
C LEU A 195 8.95 -8.20 12.36
N LEU A 196 8.67 -6.90 12.20
CA LEU A 196 7.51 -6.27 12.85
C LEU A 196 6.22 -6.90 12.34
N VAL A 197 6.07 -7.02 11.02
CA VAL A 197 4.86 -7.60 10.43
C VAL A 197 4.80 -9.10 10.67
N THR A 198 5.94 -9.80 10.65
CA THR A 198 6.00 -11.22 11.04
C THR A 198 5.43 -11.43 12.43
N GLY A 199 5.90 -10.65 13.40
CA GLY A 199 5.47 -10.81 14.78
C GLY A 199 4.00 -10.50 14.99
N PHE A 200 3.45 -9.49 14.33
CA PHE A 200 2.01 -9.21 14.38
C PHE A 200 1.17 -10.27 13.66
N THR A 201 1.59 -10.79 12.51
CA THR A 201 0.84 -11.83 11.82
C THR A 201 0.81 -13.13 12.66
N GLU A 202 1.94 -13.53 13.24
CA GLU A 202 2.04 -14.69 14.13
C GLU A 202 1.28 -14.50 15.46
N ALA A 203 1.07 -13.26 15.90
CA ALA A 203 0.26 -12.96 17.08
C ALA A 203 -1.22 -13.32 16.90
N GLY A 204 -1.68 -13.60 15.67
CA GLY A 204 -3.03 -14.09 15.41
C GLY A 204 -3.34 -15.43 16.05
N GLU A 205 -2.36 -16.31 16.20
CA GLU A 205 -2.59 -17.59 16.90
C GLU A 205 -2.52 -17.42 18.42
N SER A 206 -1.54 -16.66 18.90
CA SER A 206 -1.40 -16.30 20.32
C SER A 206 -0.30 -15.28 20.53
N TRP A 207 -0.64 -14.21 21.24
CA TRP A 207 0.33 -13.19 21.71
C TRP A 207 1.39 -13.73 22.68
N LYS A 208 1.15 -14.89 23.30
CA LYS A 208 2.07 -15.51 24.28
C LYS A 208 3.16 -16.37 23.64
N LYS A 209 3.06 -16.69 22.35
CA LYS A 209 4.06 -17.51 21.65
C LYS A 209 5.33 -16.69 21.38
N PRO A 210 6.54 -17.25 21.60
CA PRO A 210 7.80 -16.59 21.25
C PRO A 210 7.89 -16.11 19.80
N ARG A 211 7.24 -16.84 18.87
CA ARG A 211 7.15 -16.49 17.45
C ARG A 211 6.42 -15.16 17.19
N ALA A 212 5.56 -14.71 18.12
CA ALA A 212 4.85 -13.44 18.01
C ALA A 212 5.65 -12.28 18.63
N TYR A 213 5.99 -12.36 19.92
CA TYR A 213 6.57 -11.20 20.63
C TYR A 213 8.07 -10.99 20.35
N VAL A 214 8.85 -12.05 20.03
CA VAL A 214 10.29 -11.89 19.76
C VAL A 214 10.54 -11.07 18.49
N PRO A 215 9.91 -11.35 17.33
CA PRO A 215 10.08 -10.51 16.14
C PRO A 215 9.63 -9.07 16.37
N ILE A 216 8.55 -8.83 17.14
CA ILE A 216 8.11 -7.46 17.49
C ILE A 216 9.21 -6.74 18.28
N ILE A 217 9.72 -7.32 19.36
CA ILE A 217 10.75 -6.68 20.18
C ILE A 217 12.02 -6.42 19.36
N VAL A 218 12.49 -7.41 18.60
CA VAL A 218 13.68 -7.27 17.76
C VAL A 218 13.46 -6.21 16.68
N SER A 219 12.29 -6.13 16.08
CA SER A 219 11.97 -5.11 15.08
C SER A 219 12.00 -3.69 15.66
N VAL A 220 11.46 -3.48 16.87
CA VAL A 220 11.50 -2.19 17.56
C VAL A 220 12.96 -1.80 17.83
N LEU A 221 13.78 -2.75 18.31
CA LEU A 221 15.21 -2.52 18.52
C LEU A 221 15.94 -2.20 17.22
N LEU A 222 15.61 -2.86 16.11
CA LEU A 222 16.21 -2.58 14.79
C LEU A 222 15.75 -1.24 14.22
N PHE A 223 14.49 -0.82 14.41
CA PHE A 223 14.06 0.52 14.03
C PHE A 223 14.77 1.59 14.86
N LEU A 224 14.90 1.38 16.18
CA LEU A 224 15.70 2.26 17.04
C LEU A 224 17.16 2.31 16.58
N PHE A 225 17.74 1.14 16.26
CA PHE A 225 19.10 1.05 15.73
C PHE A 225 19.21 1.71 14.36
N PHE A 226 18.22 1.61 13.47
CA PHE A 226 18.18 2.31 12.20
C PHE A 226 18.18 3.83 12.40
N PHE A 227 17.34 4.35 13.29
CA PHE A 227 17.33 5.79 13.59
C PHE A 227 18.62 6.24 14.27
N LEU A 228 19.25 5.41 15.11
CA LEU A 228 20.57 5.69 15.68
C LEU A 228 21.68 5.61 14.63
N TRP A 229 21.64 4.61 13.75
CA TRP A 229 22.56 4.43 12.62
C TRP A 229 22.51 5.64 11.72
N GLU A 230 21.29 6.07 11.36
CA GLU A 230 21.07 7.32 10.65
C GLU A 230 21.67 8.44 11.51
N THR A 231 21.17 8.75 12.70
CA THR A 231 21.58 9.94 13.48
C THR A 231 23.08 10.02 13.83
N VAL A 232 23.72 8.91 14.19
CA VAL A 232 25.13 8.87 14.64
C VAL A 232 26.09 8.90 13.46
N ILE A 233 25.87 8.08 12.42
CA ILE A 233 26.72 8.10 11.21
C ILE A 233 26.49 9.38 10.41
N LEU A 234 25.26 9.92 10.43
CA LEU A 234 24.93 11.26 9.93
C LEU A 234 25.90 12.30 10.50
N THR A 235 26.32 12.22 11.76
CA THR A 235 27.20 13.24 12.40
C THR A 235 28.69 13.07 12.07
N GLY A 236 29.10 11.92 11.48
CA GLY A 236 30.48 11.60 11.17
C GLY A 236 30.99 12.06 9.79
N LYS A 237 32.32 12.01 9.59
CA LYS A 237 33.01 12.35 8.33
C LYS A 237 32.60 11.51 7.10
N ARG A 238 31.91 10.38 7.29
CA ARG A 238 31.41 9.48 6.21
C ARG A 238 30.22 10.04 5.41
N ALA A 239 29.52 11.06 5.90
CA ALA A 239 28.36 11.65 5.24
C ALA A 239 28.64 12.35 3.90
N LYS A 240 29.91 12.54 3.51
CA LYS A 240 30.28 13.16 2.22
C LYS A 240 30.17 12.21 1.02
N ASN A 241 30.16 10.89 1.23
CA ASN A 241 30.28 9.90 0.14
C ASN A 241 29.06 8.98 -0.03
N ILE A 242 28.01 9.10 0.80
CA ILE A 242 26.82 8.24 0.76
C ILE A 242 25.57 9.12 0.63
N ASP A 243 24.71 8.79 -0.34
CA ASP A 243 23.39 9.39 -0.52
C ASP A 243 22.43 8.76 0.50
N LEU A 244 22.14 9.54 1.52
CA LEU A 244 21.30 9.13 2.65
C LEU A 244 19.87 8.81 2.21
N PHE A 245 19.22 7.92 2.97
CA PHE A 245 17.79 7.65 2.84
C PHE A 245 16.96 8.89 3.20
N VAL A 246 17.23 9.53 4.35
CA VAL A 246 16.67 10.83 4.73
C VAL A 246 17.78 11.89 4.91
N PRO A 247 18.07 12.72 3.89
CA PRO A 247 18.94 13.89 3.99
C PRO A 247 18.66 14.78 5.22
N LYS A 248 19.74 15.18 5.91
CA LYS A 248 19.70 16.06 7.09
C LYS A 248 18.85 17.32 6.93
N LYS A 249 18.86 17.90 5.71
CA LYS A 249 18.11 19.13 5.41
C LYS A 249 16.60 18.93 5.63
N MET A 250 16.07 17.71 5.44
CA MET A 250 14.65 17.40 5.64
C MET A 250 14.24 17.44 7.11
N TRP A 251 15.09 16.99 8.03
CA TRP A 251 14.80 17.03 9.46
C TRP A 251 14.64 18.46 10.02
N LYS A 252 15.14 19.46 9.29
CA LYS A 252 14.96 20.90 9.61
C LYS A 252 13.67 21.49 9.04
N ILE A 253 12.98 20.79 8.13
CA ILE A 253 11.73 21.25 7.53
C ILE A 253 10.63 21.16 8.59
N ARG A 254 9.88 22.26 8.74
CA ARG A 254 8.76 22.34 9.68
C ARG A 254 7.73 21.26 9.37
N ASN A 255 7.30 20.50 10.38
CA ASN A 255 6.35 19.39 10.29
C ASN A 255 6.82 18.14 9.50
N PHE A 256 8.11 18.04 9.16
CA PHE A 256 8.62 16.83 8.49
C PHE A 256 8.44 15.57 9.34
N LYS A 257 8.64 15.65 10.67
CA LYS A 257 8.52 14.47 11.54
C LYS A 257 7.10 13.88 11.60
N SER A 258 6.08 14.72 11.52
CA SER A 258 4.69 14.26 11.57
C SER A 258 4.26 13.57 10.27
N LEU A 259 4.88 13.90 9.13
CA LEU A 259 4.52 13.39 7.82
C LEU A 259 4.58 11.87 7.70
N PRO A 260 5.74 11.22 7.89
CA PRO A 260 5.86 9.77 7.76
C PRO A 260 4.81 9.05 8.61
N VAL A 261 4.59 9.54 9.83
CA VAL A 261 3.64 8.98 10.79
C VAL A 261 2.21 9.15 10.29
N THR A 262 1.82 10.32 9.81
CA THR A 262 0.46 10.54 9.29
C THR A 262 0.19 9.75 8.01
N ALA A 263 1.19 9.59 7.13
CA ALA A 263 1.06 8.73 5.95
C ALA A 263 0.82 7.27 6.34
N LEU A 264 1.61 6.77 7.30
CA LEU A 264 1.47 5.44 7.88
C LEU A 264 0.05 5.23 8.45
N LEU A 265 -0.42 6.16 9.29
CA LEU A 265 -1.74 6.06 9.91
C LEU A 265 -2.87 6.14 8.88
N LEU A 266 -2.74 6.99 7.86
CA LEU A 266 -3.75 7.18 6.82
C LEU A 266 -3.95 5.92 5.98
N TYR A 267 -2.85 5.35 5.47
CA TYR A 267 -2.88 4.11 4.70
C TYR A 267 -3.33 2.94 5.56
N GLY A 268 -2.83 2.84 6.79
CA GLY A 268 -3.30 1.86 7.77
C GLY A 268 -4.82 1.93 7.93
N SER A 269 -5.35 3.10 8.29
CA SER A 269 -6.79 3.33 8.50
C SER A 269 -7.63 2.98 7.28
N PHE A 270 -7.19 3.36 6.09
CA PHE A 270 -7.85 3.05 4.83
C PHE A 270 -8.03 1.55 4.65
N PHE A 271 -6.95 0.79 4.81
CA PHE A 271 -6.96 -0.65 4.63
C PHE A 271 -7.66 -1.39 5.77
N CYS A 272 -7.61 -0.86 7.00
CA CYS A 272 -8.38 -1.37 8.13
C CYS A 272 -9.86 -1.38 7.85
N ILE A 273 -10.40 -0.26 7.36
CA ILE A 273 -11.83 -0.13 7.09
C ILE A 273 -12.25 -1.16 6.05
N ILE A 274 -11.45 -1.36 4.99
CA ILE A 274 -11.78 -2.35 3.95
C ILE A 274 -11.75 -3.76 4.53
N LEU A 275 -10.64 -4.17 5.16
CA LEU A 275 -10.46 -5.53 5.67
C LEU A 275 -11.54 -5.88 6.70
N ILE A 276 -11.70 -5.05 7.75
CA ILE A 276 -12.71 -5.28 8.80
C ILE A 276 -14.12 -5.34 8.21
N SER A 277 -14.42 -4.52 7.22
CA SER A 277 -15.77 -4.50 6.63
C SER A 277 -16.07 -5.73 5.78
N VAL A 278 -15.07 -6.25 5.04
CA VAL A 278 -15.21 -7.50 4.28
C VAL A 278 -15.47 -8.64 5.25
N GLU A 279 -14.61 -8.75 6.26
CA GLU A 279 -14.65 -9.85 7.23
C GLU A 279 -15.89 -9.76 8.12
N TYR A 280 -16.31 -8.58 8.54
CA TYR A 280 -17.56 -8.39 9.26
C TYR A 280 -18.77 -8.86 8.43
N ALA A 281 -18.85 -8.45 7.16
CA ALA A 281 -19.96 -8.86 6.31
C ALA A 281 -19.97 -10.37 6.06
N ARG A 282 -18.82 -11.03 6.14
CA ARG A 282 -18.65 -12.45 5.88
C ARG A 282 -18.82 -13.29 7.15
N ILE A 283 -17.96 -13.10 8.14
CA ILE A 283 -17.90 -13.86 9.40
C ILE A 283 -19.12 -13.57 10.29
N VAL A 284 -19.46 -12.30 10.51
CA VAL A 284 -20.49 -11.91 11.49
C VAL A 284 -21.89 -11.95 10.88
N VAL A 285 -22.04 -11.42 9.67
CA VAL A 285 -23.37 -11.39 9.01
C VAL A 285 -23.66 -12.67 8.22
N GLY A 286 -22.63 -13.49 7.91
CA GLY A 286 -22.81 -14.73 7.14
C GLY A 286 -23.10 -14.50 5.65
N ASN A 287 -22.72 -13.35 5.08
CA ASN A 287 -22.92 -13.13 3.65
C ASN A 287 -21.90 -13.92 2.83
N SER A 288 -22.29 -14.30 1.62
CA SER A 288 -21.37 -14.89 0.66
C SER A 288 -20.25 -13.90 0.28
N PRO A 289 -19.06 -14.39 -0.12
CA PRO A 289 -17.93 -13.56 -0.54
C PRO A 289 -18.29 -12.39 -1.47
N ILE A 290 -19.10 -12.64 -2.51
CA ILE A 290 -19.47 -11.61 -3.49
C ILE A 290 -20.39 -10.55 -2.88
N ILE A 291 -21.29 -10.93 -1.97
CA ILE A 291 -22.20 -9.99 -1.31
C ILE A 291 -21.40 -9.10 -0.33
N SER A 292 -20.44 -9.67 0.40
CA SER A 292 -19.54 -8.91 1.27
C SER A 292 -18.72 -7.90 0.48
N ALA A 293 -18.22 -8.28 -0.69
CA ALA A 293 -17.54 -7.39 -1.63
C ALA A 293 -18.45 -6.25 -2.12
N VAL A 294 -19.68 -6.57 -2.52
CA VAL A 294 -20.66 -5.58 -3.02
C VAL A 294 -21.04 -4.55 -1.96
N LYS A 295 -21.18 -4.96 -0.70
CA LYS A 295 -21.52 -4.05 0.42
C LYS A 295 -20.46 -2.97 0.68
N ILE A 296 -19.25 -3.11 0.16
CA ILE A 296 -18.15 -2.15 0.36
C ILE A 296 -17.97 -1.23 -0.85
N ILE A 297 -18.60 -1.52 -1.99
CA ILE A 297 -18.58 -0.67 -3.19
C ILE A 297 -18.88 0.81 -2.90
N PRO A 298 -19.85 1.18 -2.03
CA PRO A 298 -20.10 2.58 -1.70
C PRO A 298 -18.87 3.33 -1.19
N PHE A 299 -17.96 2.66 -0.47
CA PHE A 299 -16.71 3.25 -0.01
C PHE A 299 -15.84 3.67 -1.22
N PHE A 300 -15.62 2.77 -2.18
CA PHE A 300 -14.80 3.04 -3.37
C PHE A 300 -15.45 4.04 -4.33
N VAL A 301 -16.76 3.95 -4.53
CA VAL A 301 -17.52 4.91 -5.35
C VAL A 301 -17.44 6.30 -4.75
N THR A 302 -17.61 6.42 -3.44
CA THR A 302 -17.47 7.69 -2.73
C THR A 302 -16.06 8.24 -2.89
N LEU A 303 -15.02 7.43 -2.65
CA LEU A 303 -13.64 7.85 -2.86
C LEU A 303 -13.41 8.39 -4.29
N PHE A 304 -13.90 7.68 -5.31
CA PHE A 304 -13.71 8.10 -6.70
C PHE A 304 -14.41 9.43 -7.00
N ILE A 305 -15.69 9.56 -6.63
CA ILE A 305 -16.49 10.77 -6.83
C ILE A 305 -15.83 11.96 -6.13
N PHE A 306 -15.47 11.79 -4.85
CA PHE A 306 -14.90 12.88 -4.06
C PHE A 306 -13.46 13.21 -4.44
N THR A 307 -12.68 12.27 -5.00
CA THR A 307 -11.37 12.59 -5.60
C THR A 307 -11.52 13.59 -6.73
N ILE A 308 -12.51 13.42 -7.62
CA ILE A 308 -12.77 14.36 -8.72
C ILE A 308 -13.23 15.71 -8.16
N ILE A 309 -14.21 15.70 -7.26
CA ILE A 309 -14.78 16.92 -6.67
C ILE A 309 -13.72 17.74 -5.94
N PHE A 310 -12.95 17.14 -5.04
CA PHE A 310 -11.95 17.86 -4.26
C PHE A 310 -10.78 18.35 -5.11
N SER A 311 -10.43 17.63 -6.18
CA SER A 311 -9.41 18.10 -7.13
C SER A 311 -9.85 19.37 -7.88
N LEU A 312 -11.15 19.55 -8.15
CA LEU A 312 -11.69 20.72 -8.85
C LEU A 312 -11.88 21.96 -7.96
N ILE A 313 -12.17 21.74 -6.68
CA ILE A 313 -12.45 22.76 -5.67
C ILE A 313 -11.16 23.22 -4.97
N TYR A 314 -10.09 22.44 -5.09
CA TYR A 314 -8.79 22.69 -4.45
C TYR A 314 -8.30 24.13 -4.67
N GLY A 315 -7.90 24.79 -3.57
CA GLY A 315 -7.30 26.12 -3.57
C GLY A 315 -8.24 27.29 -3.89
N LYS A 316 -9.50 27.03 -4.26
CA LYS A 316 -10.47 28.09 -4.61
C LYS A 316 -11.29 28.58 -3.43
N TYR A 317 -11.75 27.67 -2.56
CA TYR A 317 -12.79 27.98 -1.56
C TYR A 317 -12.42 27.61 -0.11
N LEU A 318 -11.46 26.70 0.09
CA LEU A 318 -11.12 26.18 1.42
C LEU A 318 -9.62 26.21 1.66
N SER A 319 -9.23 26.65 2.85
CA SER A 319 -7.84 26.56 3.30
C SER A 319 -7.46 25.07 3.51
N PRO A 320 -6.31 24.60 3.00
CA PRO A 320 -5.90 23.20 3.12
C PRO A 320 -5.83 22.70 4.58
N LYS A 321 -5.52 23.58 5.55
CA LYS A 321 -5.51 23.22 6.98
C LYS A 321 -6.89 22.77 7.46
N TRP A 322 -7.93 23.51 7.08
CA TRP A 322 -9.30 23.19 7.45
C TRP A 322 -9.80 21.94 6.72
N CYS A 323 -9.42 21.74 5.45
CA CYS A 323 -9.70 20.49 4.73
C CYS A 323 -9.11 19.26 5.44
N CYS A 324 -7.86 19.33 5.91
CA CYS A 324 -7.26 18.22 6.64
C CYS A 324 -7.99 17.95 7.97
N PHE A 325 -8.33 19.01 8.71
CA PHE A 325 -9.06 18.86 9.97
C PHE A 325 -10.45 18.24 9.76
N THR A 326 -11.24 18.77 8.82
CA THR A 326 -12.57 18.24 8.51
C THR A 326 -12.48 16.82 7.96
N GLY A 327 -11.45 16.51 7.16
CA GLY A 327 -11.19 15.18 6.67
C GLY A 327 -11.02 14.15 7.79
N ILE A 328 -10.18 14.45 8.79
CA ILE A 328 -9.99 13.58 9.97
C ILE A 328 -11.30 13.42 10.75
N VAL A 329 -12.03 14.51 10.98
CA VAL A 329 -13.31 14.45 11.73
C VAL A 329 -14.33 13.59 11.01
N LEU A 330 -14.48 13.75 9.68
CA LEU A 330 -15.38 12.93 8.88
C LEU A 330 -14.97 11.45 8.88
N ALA A 331 -13.66 11.18 8.76
CA ALA A 331 -13.12 9.82 8.83
C ALA A 331 -13.42 9.16 10.18
N LEU A 332 -13.26 9.91 11.28
CA LEU A 332 -13.56 9.45 12.63
C LEU A 332 -15.05 9.18 12.82
N VAL A 333 -15.92 10.11 12.42
CA VAL A 333 -17.38 9.94 12.53
C VAL A 333 -17.86 8.75 11.69
N GLY A 334 -17.36 8.61 10.45
CA GLY A 334 -17.66 7.48 9.60
C GLY A 334 -17.23 6.15 10.24
N SER A 335 -16.02 6.10 10.79
CA SER A 335 -15.51 4.92 11.49
C SER A 335 -16.36 4.58 12.72
N ILE A 336 -16.76 5.57 13.52
CA ILE A 336 -17.65 5.37 14.67
C ILE A 336 -19.00 4.82 14.23
N LEU A 337 -19.58 5.29 13.13
CA LEU A 337 -20.83 4.72 12.61
C LEU A 337 -20.67 3.26 12.21
N LEU A 338 -19.56 2.89 11.56
CA LEU A 338 -19.29 1.49 11.20
C LEU A 338 -19.25 0.58 12.44
N THR A 339 -18.74 1.05 13.58
CA THR A 339 -18.77 0.27 14.85
C THR A 339 -20.17 0.00 15.40
N ARG A 340 -21.20 0.72 14.91
CA ARG A 340 -22.60 0.53 15.32
C ARG A 340 -23.33 -0.49 14.46
N MET A 341 -22.67 -1.04 13.43
CA MET A 341 -23.23 -2.14 12.65
C MET A 341 -23.49 -3.35 13.56
N ARG A 342 -24.64 -4.00 13.35
CA ARG A 342 -25.10 -5.21 14.03
C ARG A 342 -25.52 -6.23 12.98
N GLU A 343 -25.78 -7.47 13.38
CA GLU A 343 -26.09 -8.61 12.49
C GLU A 343 -27.31 -8.41 11.57
N SER A 344 -28.13 -7.36 11.76
CA SER A 344 -29.30 -7.11 10.92
C SER A 344 -28.96 -6.36 9.62
N ASN A 345 -29.62 -6.74 8.52
CA ASN A 345 -29.47 -6.05 7.23
C ASN A 345 -29.95 -4.58 7.28
N THR A 346 -30.90 -4.26 8.18
CA THR A 346 -31.33 -2.88 8.47
C THR A 346 -30.21 -2.03 9.06
N SER A 347 -29.26 -2.65 9.77
CA SER A 347 -28.10 -1.98 10.35
C SER A 347 -27.13 -1.49 9.28
N TYR A 348 -26.98 -2.24 8.17
CA TYR A 348 -26.15 -1.82 7.04
C TYR A 348 -26.62 -0.50 6.44
N TRP A 349 -27.92 -0.36 6.15
CA TRP A 349 -28.46 0.87 5.56
C TRP A 349 -28.41 2.06 6.53
N LYS A 350 -28.58 1.81 7.82
CA LYS A 350 -28.59 2.86 8.85
C LYS A 350 -27.19 3.33 9.26
N PHE A 351 -26.22 2.43 9.33
CA PHE A 351 -24.88 2.70 9.87
C PHE A 351 -23.76 2.41 8.87
N GLY A 352 -23.86 1.30 8.13
CA GLY A 352 -22.85 0.89 7.14
C GLY A 352 -22.72 1.87 5.99
N LEU A 353 -23.79 2.08 5.23
CA LEU A 353 -23.76 2.97 4.05
C LEU A 353 -23.36 4.41 4.41
N PRO A 354 -23.97 5.08 5.42
CA PRO A 354 -23.53 6.40 5.84
C PRO A 354 -22.09 6.41 6.39
N GLY A 355 -21.72 5.37 7.14
CA GLY A 355 -20.37 5.20 7.67
C GLY A 355 -19.31 5.14 6.57
N PHE A 356 -19.54 4.33 5.52
CA PHE A 356 -18.65 4.25 4.37
C PHE A 356 -18.54 5.58 3.62
N ILE A 357 -19.65 6.29 3.41
CA ILE A 357 -19.63 7.57 2.72
C ILE A 357 -18.80 8.60 3.51
N LEU A 358 -19.05 8.73 4.81
CA LEU A 358 -18.32 9.69 5.66
C LEU A 358 -16.84 9.31 5.79
N ALA A 359 -16.54 8.02 6.01
CA ALA A 359 -15.17 7.54 6.13
C ALA A 359 -14.37 7.76 4.85
N ALA A 360 -14.92 7.35 3.71
CA ALA A 360 -14.32 7.56 2.39
C ALA A 360 -14.09 9.04 2.12
N THR A 361 -15.09 9.89 2.33
CA THR A 361 -15.00 11.34 2.10
C THR A 361 -13.90 11.95 2.96
N GLY A 362 -13.86 11.59 4.25
CA GLY A 362 -12.88 12.11 5.19
C GLY A 362 -11.44 11.73 4.86
N LEU A 363 -11.21 10.44 4.58
CA LEU A 363 -9.90 9.92 4.19
C LEU A 363 -9.41 10.54 2.89
N ASN A 364 -10.30 10.71 1.89
CA ASN A 364 -9.96 11.31 0.61
C ASN A 364 -9.60 12.79 0.75
N LEU A 365 -10.43 13.54 1.49
CA LEU A 365 -10.23 14.97 1.72
C LEU A 365 -8.89 15.22 2.41
N TYR A 366 -8.56 14.40 3.40
CA TYR A 366 -7.26 14.44 4.06
C TYR A 366 -6.13 14.11 3.08
N PHE A 367 -6.21 12.98 2.37
CA PHE A 367 -5.14 12.50 1.48
C PHE A 367 -4.75 13.54 0.41
N ILE A 368 -5.74 14.12 -0.27
CA ILE A 368 -5.50 15.10 -1.36
C ILE A 368 -4.82 16.37 -0.83
N ASN A 369 -5.24 16.87 0.34
CA ASN A 369 -4.71 18.12 0.89
C ASN A 369 -3.39 17.93 1.63
N TYR A 370 -3.20 16.75 2.22
CA TYR A 370 -1.99 16.38 2.94
C TYR A 370 -0.74 16.44 2.04
N LEU A 371 -0.77 15.77 0.88
CA LEU A 371 0.36 15.76 -0.05
C LEU A 371 0.71 17.17 -0.56
N ASN A 372 -0.29 18.01 -0.80
CA ASN A 372 -0.05 19.36 -1.31
C ASN A 372 0.52 20.32 -0.25
N LEU A 373 0.05 20.25 1.00
CA LEU A 373 0.58 21.05 2.11
C LEU A 373 2.08 20.82 2.31
N ILE A 374 2.52 19.59 2.06
CA ILE A 374 3.91 19.15 2.15
C ILE A 374 4.73 19.72 1.02
N THR A 375 4.25 19.52 -0.20
CA THR A 375 4.90 19.99 -1.42
C THR A 375 5.13 21.50 -1.35
N LEU A 376 4.15 22.26 -0.86
CA LEU A 376 4.27 23.71 -0.67
C LEU A 376 5.24 24.12 0.45
N ALA A 377 5.37 23.31 1.51
CA ALA A 377 6.29 23.59 2.62
C ALA A 377 7.74 23.15 2.34
N THR A 378 7.99 22.49 1.20
CA THR A 378 9.24 21.82 0.88
C THR A 378 9.91 22.46 -0.35
N PRO A 379 11.24 22.67 -0.34
CA PRO A 379 11.98 23.08 -1.53
C PRO A 379 11.75 22.13 -2.71
N LEU A 380 11.60 22.67 -3.93
CA LEU A 380 11.32 21.90 -5.16
C LEU A 380 12.25 20.69 -5.34
N GLU A 381 13.54 20.86 -5.02
CA GLU A 381 14.58 19.83 -5.12
C GLU A 381 14.35 18.61 -4.21
N MET A 382 13.54 18.72 -3.16
CA MET A 382 13.33 17.67 -2.16
C MET A 382 11.93 17.05 -2.21
N GLN A 383 11.01 17.60 -3.00
CA GLN A 383 9.61 17.15 -3.03
C GLN A 383 9.47 15.67 -3.42
N GLY A 384 10.21 15.22 -4.43
CA GLY A 384 10.20 13.81 -4.87
C GLY A 384 10.67 12.85 -3.77
N LEU A 385 11.69 13.26 -3.01
CA LEU A 385 12.22 12.46 -1.90
C LEU A 385 11.25 12.37 -0.73
N ILE A 386 10.63 13.48 -0.34
CA ILE A 386 9.63 13.48 0.74
C ILE A 386 8.41 12.64 0.35
N SER A 387 7.93 12.77 -0.89
CA SER A 387 6.84 11.95 -1.41
C SER A 387 7.18 10.46 -1.36
N GLY A 388 8.41 10.08 -1.75
CA GLY A 388 8.89 8.70 -1.67
C GLY A 388 8.92 8.15 -0.23
N ILE A 389 9.38 8.94 0.74
CA ILE A 389 9.37 8.54 2.16
C ILE A 389 7.94 8.36 2.66
N CYS A 390 7.04 9.31 2.36
CA CYS A 390 5.63 9.20 2.75
C CYS A 390 4.95 7.98 2.12
N LEU A 391 5.23 7.68 0.86
CA LEU A 391 4.68 6.50 0.19
C LEU A 391 5.19 5.21 0.83
N THR A 392 6.50 5.14 1.13
CA THR A 392 7.11 4.00 1.84
C THR A 392 6.45 3.78 3.20
N MET A 393 6.26 4.86 3.96
CA MET A 393 5.67 4.81 5.29
C MET A 393 4.18 4.50 5.25
N GLY A 394 3.46 4.99 4.24
CA GLY A 394 2.07 4.60 3.98
C GLY A 394 1.94 3.09 3.75
N GLN A 395 2.79 2.54 2.89
CA GLN A 395 2.78 1.10 2.59
C GLN A 395 3.21 0.24 3.78
N LEU A 396 4.17 0.73 4.58
CA LEU A 396 4.51 0.11 5.85
C LEU A 396 3.30 0.11 6.81
N GLY A 397 2.53 1.21 6.83
CA GLY A 397 1.26 1.31 7.54
C GLY A 397 0.26 0.26 7.09
N THR A 398 0.07 0.09 5.78
CA THR A 398 -0.77 -0.99 5.23
C THR A 398 -0.35 -2.36 5.77
N ALA A 399 0.94 -2.69 5.69
CA ALA A 399 1.45 -3.99 6.11
C ALA A 399 1.27 -4.24 7.63
N ILE A 400 1.61 -3.25 8.46
CA ILE A 400 1.46 -3.33 9.93
C ILE A 400 -0.01 -3.48 10.31
N PHE A 401 -0.88 -2.60 9.82
CA PHE A 401 -2.29 -2.61 10.21
C PHE A 401 -3.02 -3.85 9.71
N PHE A 402 -2.67 -4.39 8.54
CA PHE A 402 -3.13 -5.71 8.11
C PHE A 402 -2.76 -6.79 9.11
N SER A 403 -1.49 -6.90 9.48
CA SER A 403 -1.06 -7.93 10.44
C SER A 403 -1.71 -7.79 11.82
N VAL A 404 -1.91 -6.56 12.30
CA VAL A 404 -2.60 -6.31 13.56
C VAL A 404 -4.07 -6.74 13.47
N ILE A 405 -4.78 -6.39 12.40
CA ILE A 405 -6.20 -6.78 12.26
C ILE A 405 -6.35 -8.28 12.07
N THR A 406 -5.53 -8.87 11.21
CA THR A 406 -5.47 -10.33 11.06
C THR A 406 -5.26 -11.00 12.42
N SER A 407 -4.41 -10.43 13.27
CA SER A 407 -4.20 -10.96 14.62
C SER A 407 -5.41 -10.82 15.54
N LEU A 408 -6.18 -9.75 15.39
CA LEU A 408 -7.41 -9.53 16.16
C LEU A 408 -8.58 -10.39 15.66
N ILE A 409 -8.61 -10.75 14.38
CA ILE A 409 -9.64 -11.60 13.77
C ILE A 409 -9.36 -13.09 14.00
N GLY A 410 -8.08 -13.49 13.97
CA GLY A 410 -7.67 -14.88 14.15
C GLY A 410 -7.75 -15.43 15.59
N ASN A 411 -7.95 -14.55 16.59
CA ASN A 411 -8.22 -14.91 18.00
C ASN A 411 -9.71 -14.79 18.29
#